data_AF-A0AAJ1ESX9-F1
#
_entry.id   AF-A0AAJ1ESX9-F1
#
_cell.length_a   1.000
_cell.length_b   1.000
_cell.length_c   1.000
_cell.angle_alpha   90.00
_cell.angle_beta   90.00
_cell.angle_gamma   90.00
#
_symmetry.space_group_name_H-M   'P 1'
#
loop_
_entity.id
_entity.type
_entity.pdbx_description
1 polymer ?
#
loop_
_entity_poly.entity_id
_entity_poly.type
_entity_poly.pdbx_seq_one_letter_code
_entity_poly.pdbx_strand_id
1 'polypeptide(L)' 'HGGPFANIAHGCNSVMATKLAIKLGDYAITEAGFGADLGAEKFLDIKCRQANLDPQAVVIVATVRALKMHGGVD' A
#
# COMPACT_ATOMS: atom_id res chain seq x y z
N HIS A 1 -5.42 -10.35 -6.42
CA HIS A 1 -4.50 -10.53 -7.56
C HIS A 1 -3.08 -10.36 -7.03
N GLY A 2 -2.36 -11.46 -6.81
CA GLY A 2 -1.05 -11.49 -6.16
C GLY A 2 -1.09 -11.19 -4.64
N GLY A 3 -0.04 -11.59 -3.94
CA GLY A 3 0.16 -11.32 -2.51
C GLY A 3 1.60 -11.66 -2.07
N PRO A 4 2.63 -11.01 -2.66
CA PRO A 4 4.01 -11.23 -2.25
C PRO A 4 4.25 -10.67 -0.85
N PHE A 5 5.29 -11.17 -0.18
CA PHE A 5 5.71 -10.63 1.11
C PHE A 5 6.11 -9.16 1.00
N ALA A 6 5.96 -8.42 2.10
CA ALA A 6 6.33 -7.01 2.20
C ALA A 6 7.73 -6.78 2.81
N ASN A 7 8.40 -7.83 3.29
CA ASN A 7 9.78 -7.76 3.78
C ASN A 7 10.80 -8.07 2.65
N ILE A 8 10.73 -9.25 2.04
CA ILE A 8 11.62 -9.72 0.95
C ILE A 8 11.14 -9.37 -0.47
N ALA A 9 9.96 -8.76 -0.60
CA ALA A 9 9.41 -8.26 -1.85
C ALA A 9 8.61 -6.97 -1.59
N HIS A 10 7.87 -6.47 -2.60
CA HIS A 10 7.22 -5.17 -2.55
C HIS A 10 5.85 -5.15 -1.85
N GLY A 11 5.31 -6.29 -1.40
CA GLY A 11 4.10 -6.29 -0.55
C GLY A 11 2.81 -5.74 -1.16
N CYS A 12 2.62 -5.83 -2.48
CA CYS A 12 1.47 -5.23 -3.19
C CYS A 12 0.73 -6.27 -4.02
N ASN A 13 -0.58 -6.06 -4.22
CA ASN A 13 -1.31 -6.75 -5.29
C ASN A 13 -0.67 -6.43 -6.66
N SER A 14 -0.85 -7.31 -7.64
CA SER A 14 -0.15 -7.18 -8.91
C SER A 14 -0.68 -6.05 -9.80
N VAL A 15 0.19 -5.57 -10.67
CA VAL A 15 -0.02 -4.39 -11.52
C VAL A 15 -1.25 -4.50 -12.41
N MET A 16 -1.52 -5.69 -12.97
CA MET A 16 -2.64 -5.90 -13.89
C MET A 16 -3.99 -5.61 -13.22
N ALA A 17 -4.22 -6.04 -11.97
CA ALA A 17 -5.46 -5.71 -11.27
C ALA A 17 -5.57 -4.22 -10.92
N THR A 18 -4.45 -3.59 -10.53
CA THR A 18 -4.48 -2.14 -10.23
C THR A 18 -4.84 -1.34 -11.47
N LYS A 19 -4.23 -1.67 -12.63
CA LYS A 19 -4.55 -1.03 -13.91
C LYS A 19 -5.96 -1.32 -14.38
N LEU A 20 -6.45 -2.55 -14.20
CA LEU A 20 -7.82 -2.92 -14.54
C LEU A 20 -8.82 -2.09 -13.70
N ALA A 21 -8.59 -1.96 -12.40
CA ALA A 21 -9.42 -1.16 -11.51
C ALA A 21 -9.46 0.32 -11.94
N ILE A 22 -8.31 0.91 -12.27
CA ILE A 22 -8.21 2.30 -12.78
C ILE A 22 -8.99 2.49 -14.09
N LYS A 23 -9.05 1.46 -14.95
CA LYS A 23 -9.74 1.56 -16.24
C LYS A 23 -11.25 1.37 -16.15
N LEU A 24 -11.75 0.66 -15.14
CA LEU A 24 -13.16 0.28 -15.05
C LEU A 24 -13.93 1.02 -13.95
N GLY A 25 -13.25 1.57 -12.94
CA GLY A 25 -13.88 2.29 -11.84
C GLY A 25 -13.54 3.77 -11.82
N ASP A 26 -14.42 4.57 -11.24
CA ASP A 26 -14.17 6.00 -11.00
C ASP A 26 -13.03 6.21 -9.98
N TYR A 27 -12.90 5.27 -9.03
CA TYR A 27 -11.83 5.24 -8.04
C TYR A 27 -11.28 3.81 -7.88
N ALA A 28 -9.96 3.69 -7.85
CA ALA A 28 -9.27 2.44 -7.57
C ALA A 28 -8.54 2.52 -6.22
N ILE A 29 -9.08 1.85 -5.20
CA ILE A 29 -8.45 1.75 -3.87
C ILE A 29 -7.63 0.46 -3.81
N THR A 30 -6.39 0.56 -3.34
CA THR A 30 -5.48 -0.57 -3.14
C THR A 30 -4.63 -0.35 -1.90
N GLU A 31 -3.99 -1.40 -1.40
CA GLU A 31 -3.13 -1.36 -0.20
C GLU A 31 -1.73 -1.93 -0.46
N ALA A 32 -0.84 -1.71 0.51
CA ALA A 32 0.48 -2.33 0.60
C ALA A 32 0.69 -2.86 2.03
N GLY A 33 1.42 -3.97 2.17
CA GLY A 33 1.61 -4.64 3.46
C GLY A 33 2.58 -3.92 4.43
N PHE A 34 2.41 -4.17 5.74
CA PHE A 34 3.10 -3.47 6.84
C PHE A 34 2.79 -1.96 6.91
N GLY A 35 3.60 -1.20 7.66
CA GLY A 35 3.47 0.24 7.81
C GLY A 35 3.94 1.01 6.57
N ALA A 36 3.76 2.33 6.60
CA ALA A 36 4.15 3.21 5.50
C ALA A 36 5.68 3.24 5.26
N ASP A 37 6.45 2.92 6.31
CA ASP A 37 7.91 2.77 6.31
C ASP A 37 8.41 1.61 5.44
N LEU A 38 7.56 0.60 5.17
CA LEU A 38 7.90 -0.54 4.31
C LEU A 38 6.97 -0.66 3.11
N GLY A 39 5.66 -0.78 3.35
CA GLY A 39 4.69 -1.04 2.28
C GLY A 39 4.53 0.14 1.35
N ALA A 40 4.30 1.34 1.92
CA ALA A 40 4.05 2.53 1.12
C ALA A 40 5.30 2.99 0.36
N GLU A 41 6.49 2.97 0.99
CA GLU A 41 7.78 3.22 0.32
C GLU A 41 7.94 2.32 -0.91
N LYS A 42 7.81 0.99 -0.76
CA LYS A 42 7.94 0.05 -1.89
C LYS A 42 6.84 0.22 -2.93
N PHE A 43 5.61 0.56 -2.54
CA PHE A 43 4.54 0.85 -3.48
C PHE A 43 4.89 2.07 -4.35
N LEU A 44 5.40 3.15 -3.76
CA LEU A 44 5.75 4.39 -4.46
C LEU A 44 7.03 4.25 -5.27
N ASP A 45 8.09 3.68 -4.69
CA ASP A 45 9.41 3.66 -5.30
C ASP A 45 9.64 2.50 -6.26
N ILE A 46 8.95 1.37 -6.08
CA ILE A 46 9.07 0.21 -6.97
C ILE A 46 7.85 0.12 -7.88
N LYS A 47 6.66 -0.11 -7.30
CA LYS A 47 5.46 -0.44 -8.10
C LYS A 47 5.00 0.74 -8.96
N CYS A 48 4.89 1.95 -8.41
CA CYS A 48 4.44 3.11 -9.17
C CYS A 48 5.42 3.48 -10.28
N ARG A 49 6.72 3.49 -9.96
CA ARG A 49 7.80 3.74 -10.93
C ARG A 49 7.80 2.72 -12.08
N GLN A 50 7.70 1.43 -11.78
CA GLN A 50 7.72 0.37 -12.81
C GLN A 50 6.41 0.26 -13.60
N ALA A 51 5.27 0.55 -12.97
CA ALA A 51 3.96 0.39 -13.58
C ALA A 51 3.38 1.67 -14.19
N ASN A 52 4.05 2.82 -14.03
CA ASN A 52 3.57 4.14 -14.39
C ASN A 52 2.20 4.44 -13.75
N LEU A 53 2.15 4.34 -12.41
CA LEU A 53 0.97 4.68 -11.61
C LEU A 53 1.23 6.01 -10.88
N ASP A 54 0.19 6.82 -10.75
CA ASP A 54 0.23 8.11 -10.07
C ASP A 54 -0.89 8.17 -9.00
N PRO A 55 -0.60 7.79 -7.74
CA PRO A 55 -1.59 7.78 -6.68
C PRO A 55 -2.06 9.20 -6.33
N GLN A 56 -3.37 9.44 -6.40
CA GLN A 56 -3.94 10.78 -6.17
C GLN A 56 -4.17 11.10 -4.68
N ALA A 57 -4.20 10.09 -3.81
CA ALA A 57 -4.37 10.23 -2.37
C ALA A 57 -3.79 9.01 -1.63
N VAL A 58 -3.43 9.20 -0.36
CA VAL A 58 -2.95 8.14 0.55
C VAL A 58 -3.73 8.20 1.85
N VAL A 59 -4.15 7.04 2.35
CA VAL A 59 -4.83 6.89 3.65
C VAL A 59 -3.91 6.11 4.59
N ILE A 60 -3.51 6.74 5.70
CA ILE A 60 -2.71 6.09 6.75
C ILE A 60 -3.66 5.63 7.85
N VAL A 61 -3.81 4.31 8.00
CA VAL A 61 -4.67 3.73 9.04
C VAL A 61 -3.96 3.76 10.40
N ALA A 62 -4.63 4.27 11.42
CA ALA A 62 -4.17 4.25 12.81
C ALA A 62 -5.32 3.90 13.75
N THR A 63 -5.00 3.30 14.91
CA THR A 63 -5.97 3.02 15.97
C THR A 63 -5.51 3.62 17.29
N VAL A 64 -6.44 4.02 18.15
CA VAL A 64 -6.14 4.55 19.48
C VAL A 64 -5.31 3.55 20.29
N ARG A 65 -5.59 2.25 20.18
CA ARG A 65 -4.84 1.19 20.88
C ARG A 65 -3.40 1.09 20.38
N ALA A 66 -3.19 1.10 19.06
CA ALA A 66 -1.85 1.07 18.50
C ALA A 66 -1.01 2.29 18.92
N LEU A 67 -1.60 3.48 18.92
CA LEU A 67 -0.91 4.70 19.37
C LEU A 67 -0.55 4.66 20.87
N LYS A 68 -1.44 4.13 21.71
CA LYS A 68 -1.16 3.91 23.14
C LYS A 68 -0.02 2.90 23.35
N MET A 69 -0.07 1.77 22.66
CA MET A 69 0.99 0.74 22.70
C MET A 69 2.35 1.33 22.29
N HIS A 70 2.41 2.08 21.19
CA HIS A 70 3.64 2.76 20.77
C HIS A 70 4.08 3.90 21.72
N GLY A 71 3.15 4.42 22.53
CA GLY A 71 3.42 5.37 23.61
C GLY A 71 3.82 4.72 24.94
N GLY A 72 3.99 3.39 25.01
CA GLY A 72 4.37 2.65 26.21
C GLY A 72 3.21 2.40 27.19
N VAL A 73 1.96 2.60 26.75
CA VAL A 73 0.76 2.25 27.51
C VAL A 73 0.31 0.86 27.09
N ASP A 74 0.42 -0.11 28.00
CA ASP A 74 -0.15 -1.45 27.87
C ASP A 74 -1.66 -1.46 28.11
#